data_AF-A0A0Q4QI97-F1
#
_entry.id   AF-A0A0Q4QI97-F1
#
_cell.length_a   1.000
_cell.length_b   1.000
_cell.length_c   1.000
_cell.angle_alpha   90.00
_cell.angle_beta   90.00
_cell.angle_gamma   90.00
#
_symmetry.space_group_name_H-M   'P 1'
#
loop_
_entity.id
_entity.type
_entity.pdbx_description
1 polymer ?
#
loop_
_entity_poly.entity_id
_entity_poly.type
_entity_poly.pdbx_seq_one_letter_code
_entity_poly.pdbx_strand_id
1 'polypeptide(L)'
;MIDAGKPLAPQIDRIQTELADNKTYSELKQADRAQVVDALSRIRGKLGDDGVLPPLDPAAQAEVASDQTLVNTILAKAKADSRLICRRETAIGSNRAQTVCMTVAERAAMREQTMDVMRKTGISQPENRP
;
A
#
# COMPACT_ATOMS: atom_id res chain seq x y z
N MET A 1 -8.23 1.92 -8.92
CA MET A 1 -8.80 0.56 -8.81
C MET A 1 -9.22 0.13 -10.21
N ILE A 2 -8.90 -1.11 -10.57
CA ILE A 2 -9.22 -1.69 -11.87
C ILE A 2 -10.68 -2.12 -11.87
N ASP A 3 -11.42 -1.69 -12.88
CA ASP A 3 -12.83 -1.99 -13.13
C ASP A 3 -12.96 -2.92 -14.34
N ALA A 4 -13.56 -4.08 -14.14
CA ALA A 4 -13.76 -5.11 -15.16
C ALA A 4 -14.82 -4.71 -16.22
N GLY A 5 -15.65 -3.71 -15.95
CA GLY A 5 -16.67 -3.20 -16.87
C GLY A 5 -16.17 -2.15 -17.86
N LYS A 6 -14.89 -1.78 -17.80
CA LYS A 6 -14.25 -0.77 -18.67
C LYS A 6 -13.04 -1.36 -19.38
N PRO A 7 -12.60 -0.75 -20.50
CA PRO A 7 -11.39 -1.19 -21.19
C PRO A 7 -10.21 -1.24 -20.20
N LEU A 8 -9.52 -2.38 -20.15
CA LEU A 8 -8.53 -2.65 -19.12
C LEU A 8 -7.18 -2.00 -19.46
N ALA A 9 -6.84 -1.94 -20.75
CA ALA A 9 -5.62 -1.29 -21.25
C ALA A 9 -5.42 0.17 -20.77
N PRO A 10 -6.37 1.11 -20.94
CA PRO A 10 -6.18 2.49 -20.47
C PRO A 10 -6.10 2.60 -18.94
N GLN A 11 -6.70 1.66 -18.21
CA GLN A 11 -6.59 1.62 -16.75
C GLN A 11 -5.20 1.17 -16.31
N ILE A 12 -4.62 0.18 -17.01
CA ILE A 12 -3.25 -0.28 -16.79
C ILE A 12 -2.25 0.85 -17.04
N ASP A 13 -2.36 1.55 -18.17
CA ASP A 13 -1.47 2.66 -18.52
C ASP A 13 -1.51 3.78 -17.48
N ARG A 14 -2.73 4.11 -17.01
CA ARG A 14 -2.92 5.09 -15.94
C ARG A 14 -2.23 4.66 -14.65
N ILE A 15 -2.44 3.41 -14.20
CA ILE A 15 -1.84 2.91 -12.96
C ILE A 15 -0.32 2.86 -13.08
N GLN A 16 0.23 2.46 -14.22
CA GLN A 16 1.68 2.49 -14.47
C GLN A 16 2.25 3.90 -14.37
N THR A 17 1.53 4.90 -14.91
CA THR A 17 1.93 6.31 -14.80
C THR A 17 1.88 6.80 -13.35
N GLU A 18 0.81 6.48 -12.62
CA GLU A 18 0.65 6.82 -11.20
C GLU A 18 1.70 6.11 -10.31
N LEU A 19 2.19 4.92 -10.71
CA LEU A 19 3.28 4.23 -10.02
C LEU A 19 4.64 4.88 -10.32
N ALA A 20 4.84 5.38 -11.54
CA ALA A 20 6.05 6.08 -11.95
C ALA A 20 6.18 7.48 -11.32
N ASP A 21 5.05 8.16 -11.07
CA ASP A 21 5.05 9.51 -10.49
C ASP A 21 5.54 9.57 -9.03
N ASN A 22 5.57 8.42 -8.33
CA ASN A 22 5.96 8.26 -6.91
C ASN A 22 5.22 9.17 -5.91
N LYS A 23 4.17 9.87 -6.32
CA LYS A 23 3.34 10.76 -5.50
C LYS A 23 2.06 10.07 -5.06
N THR A 24 1.39 9.40 -5.99
CA THR A 24 0.04 8.83 -5.74
C THR A 24 0.11 7.61 -4.81
N TYR A 25 1.19 6.84 -4.90
CA TYR A 25 1.45 5.67 -4.07
C TYR A 25 2.80 5.81 -3.32
N SER A 26 3.12 6.99 -2.79
CA SER A 26 4.40 7.25 -2.09
C SER A 26 4.68 6.25 -0.97
N GLU A 27 3.64 5.85 -0.23
CA GLU A 27 3.73 4.92 0.90
C GLU A 27 3.89 3.44 0.51
N LEU A 28 3.78 3.11 -0.79
CA LEU A 28 3.89 1.73 -1.25
C LEU A 28 5.33 1.22 -1.12
N LYS A 29 5.54 0.02 -0.56
CA LYS A 29 6.89 -0.57 -0.50
C LYS A 29 7.40 -0.89 -1.89
N GLN A 30 8.72 -0.91 -2.09
CA GLN A 30 9.32 -1.23 -3.39
C GLN A 30 8.93 -2.64 -3.88
N ALA A 31 8.86 -3.61 -2.97
CA ALA A 31 8.40 -4.97 -3.29
C ALA A 31 6.94 -4.98 -3.77
N ASP A 32 6.06 -4.25 -3.08
CA ASP A 32 4.64 -4.14 -3.46
C ASP A 32 4.48 -3.43 -4.83
N ARG A 33 5.32 -2.41 -5.14
CA ARG A 33 5.37 -1.78 -6.47
C ARG A 33 5.73 -2.78 -7.56
N ALA A 34 6.82 -3.53 -7.37
CA ALA A 34 7.28 -4.53 -8.34
C ALA A 34 6.17 -5.56 -8.60
N GLN A 35 5.52 -6.03 -7.54
CA GLN A 35 4.43 -7.01 -7.64
C GLN A 35 3.23 -6.48 -8.44
N VAL A 36 2.87 -5.20 -8.26
CA VAL A 36 1.81 -4.57 -9.08
C VAL A 36 2.24 -4.42 -10.54
N VAL A 37 3.47 -3.97 -10.81
CA VAL A 37 3.99 -3.83 -12.18
C VAL A 37 4.02 -5.17 -12.91
N ASP A 38 4.44 -6.23 -12.23
CA ASP A 38 4.48 -7.58 -12.78
C ASP A 38 3.07 -8.11 -13.08
N ALA A 39 2.12 -7.90 -12.15
CA ALA A 39 0.72 -8.29 -12.35
C ALA A 39 0.08 -7.54 -13.53
N LEU A 40 0.33 -6.23 -13.65
CA LEU A 40 -0.15 -5.43 -14.77
C LEU A 40 0.45 -5.90 -16.11
N SER A 41 1.72 -6.27 -16.12
CA SER A 41 2.40 -6.83 -17.31
C SER A 41 1.78 -8.17 -17.74
N ARG A 42 1.49 -9.07 -16.78
CA ARG A 42 0.80 -10.34 -17.06
C ARG A 42 -0.60 -10.13 -17.62
N ILE A 43 -1.36 -9.20 -17.04
CA ILE A 43 -2.68 -8.86 -17.55
C ILE A 43 -2.57 -8.34 -18.99
N ARG A 44 -1.63 -7.42 -19.26
CA ARG A 44 -1.42 -6.86 -20.60
C ARG A 44 -1.05 -7.92 -21.63
N GLY A 45 -0.23 -8.92 -21.27
CA GLY A 45 0.10 -10.04 -22.16
C GLY A 45 -1.08 -10.95 -22.50
N LYS A 46 -2.13 -10.96 -21.68
CA LYS A 46 -3.37 -11.74 -21.91
C LYS A 46 -4.46 -10.94 -22.61
N LEU A 47 -4.36 -9.61 -22.59
CA LEU A 47 -5.21 -8.73 -23.38
C LEU A 47 -4.76 -8.79 -24.83
N GLY A 48 -5.71 -8.94 -25.76
CA GLY A 48 -5.41 -8.80 -27.19
C GLY A 48 -5.14 -7.34 -27.56
N ASP A 49 -4.91 -7.08 -28.85
CA ASP A 49 -4.65 -5.75 -29.40
C ASP A 49 -5.76 -4.73 -29.08
N ASP A 50 -6.99 -5.20 -28.92
CA ASP A 50 -8.15 -4.37 -28.57
C ASP A 50 -8.19 -3.95 -27.09
N GLY A 51 -7.26 -4.43 -26.26
CA GLY A 51 -7.21 -4.11 -24.83
C GLY A 51 -8.38 -4.69 -24.03
N VAL A 52 -9.05 -5.70 -24.61
CA VAL A 52 -10.17 -6.46 -24.03
C VAL A 52 -9.83 -7.94 -24.09
N LEU A 53 -10.26 -8.69 -23.07
CA LEU A 53 -10.10 -10.15 -23.06
C LEU A 53 -10.99 -10.78 -24.13
N PRO A 54 -10.47 -11.70 -24.96
CA PRO A 54 -11.31 -12.50 -25.84
C PRO A 54 -12.37 -13.27 -25.02
N PRO A 55 -13.65 -13.25 -25.43
CA PRO A 55 -14.74 -13.86 -24.65
C PRO A 55 -14.67 -15.40 -24.56
N LEU A 56 -13.78 -16.04 -25.31
CA LEU A 56 -13.73 -17.49 -25.49
C LEU A 56 -12.78 -18.23 -24.53
N ASP A 57 -11.93 -17.54 -23.77
CA ASP A 57 -10.98 -18.18 -22.85
C ASP A 57 -11.38 -17.98 -21.37
N PRO A 58 -12.11 -18.93 -20.76
CA PRO A 58 -12.51 -18.83 -19.36
C PRO A 58 -11.32 -18.97 -18.39
N ALA A 59 -10.24 -19.65 -18.78
CA ALA A 59 -9.05 -19.77 -17.94
C ALA A 59 -8.31 -18.43 -17.88
N ALA A 60 -8.10 -17.78 -19.03
CA ALA A 60 -7.49 -16.45 -19.07
C ALA A 60 -8.32 -15.40 -18.32
N GLN A 61 -9.65 -15.48 -18.39
CA GLN A 61 -10.54 -14.60 -17.62
C GLN A 61 -10.37 -14.79 -16.11
N ALA A 62 -10.32 -16.03 -15.62
CA ALA A 62 -10.10 -16.32 -14.21
C ALA A 62 -8.74 -15.81 -13.72
N GLU A 63 -7.68 -16.00 -14.51
CA GLU A 63 -6.36 -15.52 -14.15
C GLU A 63 -6.27 -13.99 -14.14
N VAL A 64 -6.87 -13.31 -15.13
CA VAL A 64 -6.92 -11.84 -15.12
C VAL A 64 -7.75 -11.32 -13.95
N ALA A 65 -8.87 -11.95 -13.61
CA ALA A 65 -9.65 -11.57 -12.42
C ALA A 65 -8.84 -11.75 -11.12
N SER A 66 -8.03 -12.81 -11.03
CA SER A 66 -7.09 -13.04 -9.94
C SER A 66 -6.04 -11.92 -9.86
N ASP A 67 -5.37 -11.62 -10.97
CA ASP A 67 -4.36 -10.55 -11.04
C ASP A 67 -4.98 -9.17 -10.74
N GLN A 68 -6.19 -8.89 -11.22
CA GLN A 68 -6.94 -7.68 -10.89
C GLN A 68 -7.23 -7.57 -9.39
N THR A 69 -7.65 -8.67 -8.76
CA THR A 69 -7.90 -8.72 -7.32
C THR A 69 -6.63 -8.41 -6.56
N LEU A 70 -5.51 -9.04 -6.93
CA LEU A 70 -4.20 -8.79 -6.33
C LEU A 70 -3.80 -7.31 -6.43
N VAL A 71 -3.88 -6.71 -7.62
CA VAL A 71 -3.56 -5.29 -7.82
C VAL A 71 -4.48 -4.41 -6.99
N ASN A 72 -5.79 -4.66 -7.02
CA ASN A 72 -6.77 -3.88 -6.26
C ASN A 72 -6.54 -3.96 -4.75
N THR A 73 -6.18 -5.14 -4.22
CA THR A 73 -5.84 -5.31 -2.81
C THR A 73 -4.61 -4.51 -2.41
N ILE A 74 -3.53 -4.58 -3.21
CA ILE A 74 -2.29 -3.83 -2.92
C ILE A 74 -2.54 -2.33 -2.96
N LEU A 75 -3.22 -1.82 -4.00
CA LEU A 75 -3.52 -0.40 -4.13
C LEU A 75 -4.48 0.09 -3.02
N ALA A 76 -5.45 -0.74 -2.61
CA ALA A 76 -6.34 -0.42 -1.50
C ALA A 76 -5.59 -0.30 -0.18
N LYS A 77 -4.64 -1.21 0.08
CA LYS A 77 -3.77 -1.17 1.26
C LYS A 77 -2.91 0.08 1.25
N ALA A 78 -2.28 0.41 0.13
CA ALA A 78 -1.48 1.63 -0.03
C ALA A 78 -2.29 2.89 0.34
N LYS A 79 -3.52 2.99 -0.18
CA LYS A 79 -4.42 4.10 0.13
C LYS A 79 -4.79 4.17 1.61
N ALA A 80 -5.01 3.03 2.26
CA ALA A 80 -5.30 2.97 3.68
C ALA A 80 -4.10 3.43 4.53
N ASP A 81 -2.90 3.06 4.10
CA ASP A 81 -1.63 3.38 4.75
C ASP A 81 -1.26 4.88 4.60
N SER A 82 -1.61 5.51 3.47
CA SER A 82 -1.45 6.95 3.23
C SER A 82 -2.41 7.86 4.01
N ARG A 83 -3.38 7.31 4.75
CA ARG A 83 -4.34 8.14 5.49
C ARG A 83 -3.65 8.88 6.63
N LEU A 84 -3.85 10.20 6.72
CA LEU A 84 -3.34 11.03 7.82
C LEU A 84 -4.15 10.82 9.11
N ILE A 85 -3.44 10.70 10.23
CA ILE A 85 -3.99 10.73 11.57
C ILE A 85 -3.33 11.87 12.34
N CYS A 86 -4.14 12.86 12.74
CA CYS A 86 -3.70 13.95 13.61
C CYS A 86 -4.08 13.65 15.07
N ARG A 87 -3.14 13.86 15.98
CA ARG A 87 -3.37 13.78 17.43
C ARG A 87 -2.85 15.04 18.12
N ARG A 88 -3.51 15.42 19.21
CA ARG A 88 -2.99 16.42 20.13
C ARG A 88 -2.12 15.74 21.15
N GLU A 89 -0.84 16.09 21.17
CA GLU A 89 0.14 15.55 22.11
C GLU A 89 0.79 16.71 22.88
N THR A 90 1.01 16.49 24.17
CA THR A 90 1.80 17.38 25.03
C THR A 90 3.19 16.80 25.14
N ALA A 91 4.20 17.52 24.61
CA ALA A 91 5.58 17.08 24.72
C ALA A 91 6.00 17.00 26.20
N ILE A 92 6.80 16.00 26.56
CA ILE A 92 7.31 15.85 27.93
C ILE A 92 8.10 17.12 28.29
N GLY A 93 7.73 17.77 29.39
CA GLY A 93 8.31 19.06 29.82
C GLY A 93 7.58 20.32 29.32
N SER A 94 6.51 20.18 28.53
CA SER A 94 5.65 21.30 28.11
C SER A 94 4.16 20.94 28.22
N ASN A 95 3.40 21.75 28.96
CA ASN A 95 1.94 21.61 29.03
C ASN A 95 1.21 22.15 27.78
N ARG A 96 1.93 22.66 26.77
CA ARG A 96 1.30 23.09 25.52
C ARG A 96 1.00 21.88 24.64
N ALA A 97 -0.29 21.66 24.35
CA ALA A 97 -0.73 20.67 23.39
C ALA A 97 -0.40 21.14 21.96
N GLN A 98 0.35 20.33 21.22
CA GLN A 98 0.64 20.52 19.80
C GLN A 98 -0.13 19.48 18.97
N THR A 99 -0.52 19.86 17.76
CA THR A 99 -1.16 18.93 16.82
C THR A 99 -0.08 18.30 15.96
N VAL A 100 0.10 16.99 16.08
CA VAL A 100 1.04 16.21 15.27
C VAL A 100 0.22 15.33 14.32
N CYS A 101 0.47 15.47 13.02
CA CYS A 101 -0.14 14.67 11.97
C CYS A 101 0.91 13.74 11.36
N MET A 102 0.55 12.48 11.18
CA MET A 102 1.39 11.42 10.60
C MET A 102 0.52 10.45 9.81
N THR A 103 1.07 9.74 8.82
CA THR A 103 0.34 8.69 8.10
C THR A 103 0.12 7.45 8.99
N VAL A 104 -0.81 6.56 8.60
CA VAL A 104 -1.01 5.28 9.28
C VAL A 104 0.26 4.43 9.19
N ALA A 105 0.93 4.43 8.03
CA ALA A 105 2.20 3.73 7.84
C ALA A 105 3.31 4.27 8.74
N GLU A 106 3.51 5.59 8.78
CA GLU A 106 4.50 6.24 9.64
C GLU A 106 4.28 5.91 11.12
N ARG A 107 3.02 5.92 11.56
CA ARG A 107 2.65 5.53 12.92
C ARG A 107 2.99 4.07 13.23
N ALA A 108 2.70 3.16 12.30
CA ALA A 108 3.01 1.75 12.47
C ALA A 108 4.53 1.53 12.55
N ALA A 109 5.29 2.19 11.67
CA ALA A 109 6.75 2.15 11.66
C ALA A 109 7.34 2.72 12.95
N MET A 110 6.84 3.85 13.46
CA MET A 110 7.31 4.45 14.71
C MET A 110 7.08 3.52 15.92
N ARG A 111 5.93 2.82 15.95
CA ARG A 111 5.65 1.79 16.96
C ARG A 111 6.62 0.62 16.87
N GLU A 112 6.84 0.09 15.67
CA GLU A 112 7.75 -1.04 15.46
C GLU A 112 9.19 -0.69 15.85
N GLN A 113 9.68 0.49 15.45
CA GLN A 113 10.99 1.00 15.85
C GLN A 113 11.12 1.11 17.38
N THR A 114 10.09 1.63 18.05
CA THR A 114 10.07 1.72 19.53
C THR A 114 10.17 0.33 20.17
N MET A 115 9.41 -0.65 19.66
CA MET A 115 9.44 -2.03 20.16
C MET A 115 10.78 -2.72 19.90
N ASP A 116 11.39 -2.48 18.73
CA ASP A 116 12.71 -3.00 18.39
C ASP A 116 13.80 -2.45 19.32
N VAL A 117 13.77 -1.14 19.61
CA VAL A 117 14.67 -0.51 20.58
C VAL A 117 14.48 -1.15 21.96
N MET A 118 13.24 -1.32 22.44
CA MET A 118 12.96 -1.96 23.74
C MET A 118 13.46 -3.41 23.80
N ARG A 119 13.31 -4.18 22.72
CA ARG A 119 13.83 -5.55 22.63
C ARG A 119 15.36 -5.58 22.68
N LYS A 120 16.02 -4.68 21.94
CA LYS A 120 17.49 -4.59 21.88
C LYS A 120 18.11 -4.11 23.18
N THR A 121 17.46 -3.21 23.91
CA THR A 121 17.96 -2.70 25.19
C THR A 121 17.65 -3.62 26.37
N GLY A 122 16.88 -4.71 26.17
CA GLY A 122 16.64 -5.72 27.19
C GLY A 122 15.89 -5.19 28.42
N ILE A 123 15.17 -4.06 28.31
CA ILE A 123 14.42 -3.48 29.41
C ILE A 123 13.13 -4.30 29.61
N SER A 124 13.27 -5.52 30.11
CA SER A 124 12.20 -6.34 30.63
C SER A 124 11.93 -5.94 32.07
N GLN A 125 10.75 -5.35 32.29
CA GLN A 125 10.14 -4.97 33.57
C GLN A 125 10.82 -3.85 34.38
N PRO A 126 10.05 -2.85 34.87
CA PRO A 126 10.49 -2.07 36.01
C PRO A 126 10.51 -3.01 37.22
N GLU A 127 11.71 -3.40 37.63
CA GLU A 127 11.94 -4.12 38.88
C GLU A 127 11.49 -3.20 40.03
N ASN A 128 10.32 -3.50 40.60
CA ASN A 128 9.82 -2.85 41.82
C ASN A 128 10.78 -3.25 42.96
N ARG A 129 11.76 -2.40 43.25
CA ARG A 129 12.65 -2.56 44.41
C ARG A 129 11.94 -1.98 45.66
N PRO A 130 11.84 -2.74 46.77
CA PRO A 130 11.13 -2.35 47.99
C PRO A 130 11.75 -1.16 48.71
#